data_AF-A0A2A2XYK1-F1
#
_entry.id   AF-A0A2A2XYK1-F1
#
_cell.length_a   1.000
_cell.length_b   1.000
_cell.length_c   1.000
_cell.angle_alpha   90.00
_cell.angle_beta   90.00
_cell.angle_gamma   90.00
#
_symmetry.space_group_name_H-M   'P 1'
#
loop_
_entity.id
_entity.type
_entity.pdbx_description
1 polymer ?
#
loop_
_entity_poly.entity_id
_entity_poly.type
_entity_poly.pdbx_seq_one_letter_code
_entity_poly.pdbx_strand_id
1 'polypeptide(L)'
;MNQQVNIGSTVKIRDCGFDEYWLQDQIFDNPSILQLGDLEGVSKERRQSSGGKLDILLKDPEENSMYEVEVMLGQTDESHIIRAIEYWDIEKRRWPQRQHYCVIVAESVTRRFFNVIHLLSSSIPIIAIQANIVESEGKKILTFTKVLDVYEEPDDNTSNDDEKYDEAYWTKKASKAVDAAKSIFDFAKKVFKDSTIGYVKNYISIGFQDYNRLWVRARSGDSVLVNFIVDSAYHTEIQAALEKLGVQPVIKSNEIKFKTTPAVIKSSETEFLIIFEKLKDK
;
A
#
# COMPACT_ATOMS: atom_id res chain seq x y z
N MET A 1 8.94 42.53 17.43
CA MET A 1 10.24 41.85 17.60
C MET A 1 10.83 41.67 16.21
N ASN A 2 11.95 42.32 15.89
CA ASN A 2 12.70 41.96 14.68
C ASN A 2 13.39 40.63 15.01
N GLN A 3 12.83 39.51 14.55
CA GLN A 3 13.54 38.24 14.59
C GLN A 3 14.68 38.33 13.57
N GLN A 4 15.90 38.38 14.08
CA GLN A 4 17.11 38.29 13.26
C GLN A 4 17.19 36.86 12.73
N VAL A 5 17.12 36.69 11.40
CA VAL A 5 17.29 35.39 10.74
C VAL A 5 18.77 35.24 10.41
N ASN A 6 19.38 34.18 10.94
CA ASN A 6 20.78 33.90 10.68
C ASN A 6 20.95 33.16 9.35
N ILE A 7 21.92 33.61 8.54
CA ILE A 7 22.24 33.01 7.25
C ILE A 7 23.34 31.96 7.49
N GLY A 8 23.02 30.70 7.19
CA GLY A 8 23.97 29.60 7.23
C GLY A 8 24.56 29.26 5.86
N SER A 9 25.67 28.53 5.85
CA SER A 9 26.28 27.96 4.66
C SER A 9 26.25 26.44 4.70
N THR A 10 26.00 25.79 3.56
CA THR A 10 26.10 24.34 3.43
C THR A 10 27.56 23.90 3.34
N VAL A 11 27.93 22.93 4.17
CA VAL A 11 29.24 22.27 4.16
C VAL A 11 29.06 20.76 4.04
N LYS A 12 30.07 20.08 3.49
CA LYS A 12 30.05 18.62 3.39
C LYS A 12 30.23 18.01 4.79
N ILE A 13 29.49 16.95 5.06
CA ILE A 13 29.63 16.04 6.20
C ILE A 13 31.07 15.55 6.31
N ARG A 14 31.67 15.12 5.18
CA ARG A 14 33.06 14.65 5.17
C ARG A 14 34.07 15.74 5.54
N ASP A 15 33.84 16.98 5.09
CA ASP A 15 34.69 18.13 5.43
C ASP A 15 34.57 18.51 6.92
N CYS A 16 33.51 18.07 7.59
CA CYS A 16 33.34 18.20 9.03
C CYS A 16 34.00 17.09 9.85
N GLY A 17 34.66 16.12 9.22
CA GLY A 17 35.35 15.01 9.89
C GLY A 17 34.46 13.82 10.24
N PHE A 18 33.26 13.72 9.65
CA PHE A 18 32.37 12.58 9.82
C PHE A 18 32.45 11.63 8.60
N ASP A 19 32.22 10.34 8.84
CA ASP A 19 32.26 9.28 7.82
C ASP A 19 30.87 8.70 7.52
N GLU A 20 30.80 7.78 6.57
CA GLU A 20 29.56 7.09 6.20
C GLU A 20 28.95 6.34 7.40
N TYR A 21 29.78 5.73 8.24
CA TYR A 21 29.35 5.01 9.45
C TYR A 21 28.64 5.92 10.43
N TRP A 22 29.19 7.11 10.68
CA TRP A 22 28.55 8.11 11.51
C TRP A 22 27.18 8.51 10.98
N LEU A 23 27.06 8.72 9.66
CA LEU A 23 25.78 9.08 9.04
C LEU A 23 24.78 7.91 9.14
N GLN A 24 25.26 6.67 8.96
CA GLN A 24 24.43 5.48 9.16
C GLN A 24 23.90 5.40 10.60
N ASP A 25 24.74 5.70 11.60
CA ASP A 25 24.33 5.73 13.01
C ASP A 25 23.23 6.75 13.25
N GLN A 26 23.37 7.98 12.71
CA GLN A 26 22.34 9.01 12.86
C GLN A 26 20.98 8.55 12.30
N ILE A 27 21.00 7.92 11.11
CA ILE A 27 19.79 7.43 10.44
C ILE A 27 19.19 6.25 11.19
N PHE A 28 20.01 5.30 11.63
CA PHE A 28 19.53 4.09 12.29
C PHE A 28 18.95 4.37 13.68
N ASP A 29 19.60 5.25 14.44
CA ASP A 29 19.18 5.62 15.80
C ASP A 29 17.94 6.53 15.78
N ASN A 30 17.74 7.30 14.71
CA ASN A 30 16.55 8.14 14.54
C ASN A 30 16.07 8.18 13.07
N PRO A 31 15.35 7.15 12.60
CA PRO A 31 14.89 7.07 11.21
C PRO A 31 14.00 8.24 10.75
N SER A 32 13.33 8.91 11.70
CA SER A 32 12.46 10.06 11.43
C SER A 32 13.17 11.21 10.71
N ILE A 33 14.51 11.32 10.83
CA ILE A 33 15.29 12.35 10.14
C ILE A 33 15.21 12.24 8.61
N LEU A 34 14.87 11.05 8.09
CA LEU A 34 14.66 10.83 6.65
C LEU A 34 13.31 11.34 6.15
N GLN A 35 12.36 11.66 7.05
CA GLN A 35 11.01 12.13 6.72
C GLN A 35 10.22 11.12 5.84
N LEU A 36 10.31 9.83 6.19
CA LEU A 36 9.67 8.72 5.46
C LEU A 36 8.54 8.04 6.26
N GLY A 37 7.97 8.74 7.23
CA GLY A 37 6.99 8.18 8.16
C GLY A 37 7.63 7.62 9.44
N ASP A 38 6.87 6.79 10.15
CA ASP A 38 7.30 6.18 11.42
C ASP A 38 8.00 4.84 11.14
N LEU A 39 9.32 4.92 10.97
CA LEU A 39 10.14 3.77 10.59
C LEU A 39 10.96 3.24 11.78
N GLU A 40 11.11 1.91 11.84
CA GLU A 40 11.93 1.21 12.82
C GLU A 40 13.17 0.58 12.17
N GLY A 41 14.31 0.63 12.86
CA GLY A 41 15.54 -0.05 12.45
C GLY A 41 15.44 -1.57 12.56
N VAL A 42 15.70 -2.29 11.46
CA VAL A 42 15.72 -3.77 11.43
C VAL A 42 17.14 -4.31 11.57
N SER A 43 18.07 -3.79 10.76
CA SER A 43 19.47 -4.16 10.82
C SER A 43 20.35 -3.12 10.17
N LYS A 44 21.58 -3.02 10.64
CA LYS A 44 22.64 -2.19 10.06
C LYS A 44 23.77 -3.09 9.54
N GLU A 45 24.41 -2.70 8.45
CA GLU A 45 25.54 -3.40 7.84
C GLU A 45 25.22 -4.89 7.58
N ARG A 46 24.08 -5.15 6.93
CA ARG A 46 23.53 -6.49 6.68
C ARG A 46 24.20 -7.15 5.48
N ARG A 47 24.87 -8.28 5.70
CA ARG A 47 25.54 -9.04 4.63
C ARG A 47 24.53 -9.59 3.61
N GLN A 48 24.84 -9.43 2.33
CA GLN A 48 24.00 -9.90 1.22
C GLN A 48 24.55 -11.15 0.54
N SER A 49 23.66 -11.97 -0.03
CA SER A 49 24.01 -13.25 -0.64
C SER A 49 24.83 -13.11 -1.93
N SER A 50 24.71 -11.99 -2.63
CA SER A 50 25.53 -11.65 -3.80
C SER A 50 26.95 -11.19 -3.45
N GLY A 51 27.25 -11.03 -2.15
CA GLY A 51 28.42 -10.30 -1.69
C GLY A 51 28.09 -8.84 -1.36
N GLY A 52 28.97 -8.19 -0.59
CA GLY A 52 28.73 -6.84 -0.09
C GLY A 52 27.73 -6.80 1.08
N LYS A 53 27.22 -5.61 1.36
CA LYS A 53 26.54 -5.30 2.62
C LYS A 53 25.61 -4.11 2.44
N LEU A 54 24.33 -4.32 2.76
CA LEU A 54 23.35 -3.25 2.83
C LEU A 54 23.61 -2.42 4.07
N ASP A 55 23.71 -1.11 3.90
CA ASP A 55 24.05 -0.20 4.99
C ASP A 55 22.98 -0.22 6.08
N ILE A 56 21.71 0.01 5.73
CA ILE A 56 20.60 0.01 6.68
C ILE A 56 19.35 -0.63 6.08
N LEU A 57 18.67 -1.44 6.87
CA LEU A 57 17.33 -1.94 6.62
C LEU A 57 16.37 -1.36 7.66
N LEU A 58 15.35 -0.63 7.20
CA LEU A 58 14.25 -0.13 8.04
C LEU A 58 12.94 -0.83 7.66
N LYS A 59 11.94 -0.73 8.54
CA LYS A 59 10.57 -1.18 8.27
C LYS A 59 9.55 -0.17 8.79
N ASP A 60 8.40 -0.14 8.14
CA ASP A 60 7.17 0.42 8.69
C ASP A 60 6.40 -0.73 9.39
N PRO A 61 6.14 -0.63 10.71
CA PRO A 61 5.46 -1.68 11.46
C PRO A 61 3.95 -1.78 11.14
N GLU A 62 3.32 -0.70 10.69
CA GLU A 62 1.87 -0.63 10.40
C GLU A 62 1.58 -1.09 8.96
N GLU A 63 2.34 -0.59 8.00
CA GLU A 63 2.13 -0.86 6.57
C GLU A 63 2.91 -2.09 6.06
N ASN A 64 3.70 -2.75 6.92
CA ASN A 64 4.55 -3.90 6.60
C ASN A 64 5.43 -3.65 5.35
N SER A 65 5.93 -2.42 5.24
CA SER A 65 6.83 -1.94 4.18
C SER A 65 8.28 -1.95 4.67
N MET A 66 9.23 -2.12 3.75
CA MET A 66 10.66 -2.18 4.02
C MET A 66 11.40 -1.09 3.25
N TYR A 67 12.45 -0.53 3.84
CA TYR A 67 13.26 0.50 3.22
C TYR A 67 14.73 0.07 3.26
N GLU A 68 15.30 -0.20 2.09
CA GLU A 68 16.70 -0.55 1.92
C GLU A 68 17.49 0.74 1.66
N VAL A 69 18.16 1.23 2.70
CA VAL A 69 18.86 2.52 2.68
C VAL A 69 20.35 2.30 2.44
N GLU A 70 20.88 2.93 1.39
CA GLU A 70 22.28 2.91 1.01
C GLU A 70 22.88 4.32 1.09
N VAL A 71 23.96 4.47 1.85
CA VAL A 71 24.58 5.75 2.21
C VAL A 71 25.90 5.95 1.46
N MET A 72 26.14 7.16 0.99
CA MET A 72 27.43 7.56 0.42
C MET A 72 27.77 8.98 0.81
N LEU A 73 29.00 9.22 1.31
CA LEU A 73 29.53 10.57 1.36
C LEU A 73 30.18 10.92 0.02
N GLY A 74 29.97 12.15 -0.40
CA GLY A 74 30.42 12.73 -1.64
C GLY A 74 29.33 12.79 -2.70
N GLN A 75 29.79 12.92 -3.93
CA GLN A 75 28.92 12.93 -5.09
C GLN A 75 28.43 11.51 -5.34
N THR A 76 27.12 11.33 -5.53
CA THR A 76 26.56 10.06 -6.01
C THR A 76 27.29 9.63 -7.29
N ASP A 77 27.59 8.33 -7.40
CA ASP A 77 28.19 7.72 -8.58
C ASP A 77 27.36 6.52 -9.08
N GLU A 78 27.79 5.92 -10.20
CA GLU A 78 27.15 4.76 -10.78
C GLU A 78 27.15 3.55 -9.82
N SER A 79 28.22 3.38 -9.05
CA SER A 79 28.38 2.24 -8.13
C SER A 79 27.39 2.31 -6.98
N HIS A 80 27.12 3.51 -6.46
CA HIS A 80 26.14 3.73 -5.40
C HIS A 80 24.73 3.37 -5.84
N ILE A 81 24.32 3.81 -7.03
CA ILE A 81 22.99 3.51 -7.58
C ILE A 81 22.85 1.99 -7.82
N ILE A 82 23.87 1.35 -8.39
CA ILE A 82 23.84 -0.09 -8.66
C ILE A 82 23.72 -0.88 -7.35
N ARG A 83 24.55 -0.58 -6.33
CA ARG A 83 24.48 -1.27 -5.02
C ARG A 83 23.10 -1.13 -4.37
N ALA A 84 22.55 0.08 -4.33
CA ALA A 84 21.24 0.34 -3.75
C ALA A 84 20.14 -0.50 -4.41
N ILE A 85 20.16 -0.60 -5.75
CA ILE A 85 19.19 -1.38 -6.52
C ILE A 85 19.40 -2.89 -6.32
N GLU A 86 20.64 -3.37 -6.31
CA GLU A 86 20.94 -4.79 -6.09
C GLU A 86 20.48 -5.26 -4.70
N TYR A 87 20.74 -4.46 -3.66
CA TYR A 87 20.34 -4.79 -2.30
C TYR A 87 18.82 -4.74 -2.12
N TRP A 88 18.15 -3.75 -2.72
CA TRP A 88 16.70 -3.71 -2.80
C TRP A 88 16.11 -4.96 -3.46
N ASP A 89 16.63 -5.37 -4.63
CA ASP A 89 16.11 -6.55 -5.35
C ASP A 89 16.29 -7.83 -4.52
N ILE A 90 17.42 -7.96 -3.81
CA ILE A 90 17.67 -9.12 -2.92
C ILE A 90 16.66 -9.18 -1.78
N GLU A 91 16.40 -8.06 -1.09
CA GLU A 91 15.43 -8.05 0.02
C GLU A 91 13.99 -8.24 -0.49
N LYS A 92 13.63 -7.63 -1.62
CA LYS A 92 12.33 -7.83 -2.27
C LYS A 92 12.10 -9.29 -2.67
N ARG A 93 13.11 -9.97 -3.21
CA ARG A 93 13.02 -11.42 -3.53
C ARG A 93 12.91 -12.27 -2.28
N ARG A 94 13.52 -11.85 -1.17
CA ARG A 94 13.43 -12.54 0.12
C ARG A 94 12.04 -12.42 0.73
N TRP A 95 11.39 -11.26 0.62
CA TRP A 95 10.05 -11.00 1.17
C TRP A 95 9.09 -10.38 0.16
N PRO A 96 8.68 -11.13 -0.88
CA PRO A 96 7.96 -10.58 -2.05
C PRO A 96 6.53 -10.09 -1.77
N GLN A 97 6.00 -10.35 -0.57
CA GLN A 97 4.67 -9.87 -0.15
C GLN A 97 4.73 -8.51 0.55
N ARG A 98 5.92 -8.02 0.90
CA ARG A 98 6.09 -6.69 1.48
C ARG A 98 6.29 -5.67 0.37
N GLN A 99 5.93 -4.42 0.63
CA GLN A 99 6.42 -3.32 -0.20
C GLN A 99 7.87 -3.02 0.18
N HIS A 100 8.68 -2.70 -0.82
CA HIS A 100 10.11 -2.47 -0.65
C HIS A 100 10.49 -1.19 -1.38
N TYR A 101 11.19 -0.28 -0.69
CA TYR A 101 11.63 1.01 -1.22
C TYR A 101 13.16 1.07 -1.23
N CYS A 102 13.73 1.40 -2.39
CA CYS A 102 15.17 1.63 -2.51
C CYS A 102 15.47 3.07 -2.10
N VAL A 103 16.22 3.28 -1.02
CA VAL A 103 16.51 4.62 -0.51
C VAL A 103 17.99 4.94 -0.70
N ILE A 104 18.26 5.97 -1.50
CA ILE A 104 19.63 6.44 -1.78
C ILE A 104 19.87 7.70 -0.96
N VAL A 105 20.84 7.65 -0.03
CA VAL A 105 21.26 8.82 0.77
C VAL A 105 22.65 9.25 0.34
N ALA A 106 22.80 10.49 -0.15
CA ALA A 106 24.09 11.01 -0.61
C ALA A 106 24.33 12.47 -0.18
N GLU A 107 25.58 12.91 -0.11
CA GLU A 107 25.88 14.34 0.14
C GLU A 107 25.51 15.24 -1.03
N SER A 108 25.63 14.75 -2.26
CA SER A 108 25.30 15.53 -3.45
C SER A 108 24.78 14.64 -4.57
N VAL A 109 23.54 14.92 -5.00
CA VAL A 109 22.94 14.28 -6.17
C VAL A 109 23.06 15.22 -7.36
N THR A 110 23.98 14.93 -8.29
CA THR A 110 24.12 15.78 -9.48
C THR A 110 22.94 15.62 -10.43
N ARG A 111 22.74 16.61 -11.31
CA ARG A 111 21.72 16.55 -12.37
C ARG A 111 21.81 15.29 -13.24
N ARG A 112 23.03 14.82 -13.55
CA ARG A 112 23.24 13.59 -14.32
C ARG A 112 22.63 12.40 -13.58
N PHE A 113 22.96 12.23 -12.30
CA PHE A 113 22.50 11.10 -11.51
C PHE A 113 21.04 11.22 -11.12
N PHE A 114 20.54 12.43 -10.85
CA PHE A 114 19.11 12.68 -10.68
C PHE A 114 18.32 12.17 -11.89
N ASN A 115 18.74 12.50 -13.12
CA ASN A 115 18.05 12.03 -14.33
C ASN A 115 18.06 10.50 -14.46
N VAL A 116 19.17 9.84 -14.09
CA VAL A 116 19.29 8.38 -14.12
C VAL A 116 18.36 7.74 -13.09
N ILE A 117 18.42 8.20 -11.83
CA ILE A 117 17.58 7.69 -10.75
C ILE A 117 16.10 7.90 -11.09
N HIS A 118 15.75 9.07 -11.60
CA HIS A 118 14.38 9.38 -12.02
C HIS A 118 13.88 8.45 -13.14
N LEU A 119 14.71 8.15 -14.15
CA LEU A 119 14.35 7.18 -15.20
C LEU A 119 14.06 5.79 -14.61
N LEU A 120 14.90 5.34 -13.68
CA LEU A 120 14.75 4.04 -13.02
C LEU A 120 13.55 4.00 -12.06
N SER A 121 13.15 5.16 -11.51
CA SER A 121 12.04 5.26 -10.56
C SER A 121 10.68 4.81 -11.11
N SER A 122 10.55 4.74 -12.43
CA SER A 122 9.37 4.20 -13.12
C SER A 122 9.16 2.69 -12.91
N SER A 123 10.23 1.95 -12.58
CA SER A 123 10.22 0.49 -12.43
C SER A 123 10.61 0.03 -11.04
N ILE A 124 11.35 0.88 -10.33
CA ILE A 124 11.86 0.61 -8.98
C ILE A 124 11.38 1.77 -8.10
N PRO A 125 10.75 1.50 -6.95
CA PRO A 125 10.33 2.55 -6.02
C PRO A 125 11.54 3.18 -5.33
N ILE A 126 12.23 4.09 -6.04
CA ILE A 126 13.45 4.75 -5.56
C ILE A 126 13.11 6.08 -4.90
N ILE A 127 13.62 6.28 -3.69
CA ILE A 127 13.60 7.53 -2.96
C ILE A 127 15.04 8.02 -2.89
N ALA A 128 15.31 9.27 -3.26
CA ALA A 128 16.64 9.87 -3.12
C ALA A 128 16.60 11.01 -2.13
N ILE A 129 17.53 10.98 -1.17
CA ILE A 129 17.65 11.95 -0.08
C ILE A 129 19.06 12.52 -0.10
N GLN A 130 19.15 13.84 -0.10
CA GLN A 130 20.41 14.54 0.05
C GLN A 130 20.67 14.86 1.52
N ALA A 131 21.84 14.50 2.04
CA ALA A 131 22.25 14.74 3.42
C ALA A 131 23.40 15.76 3.47
N ASN A 132 23.24 16.85 4.21
CA ASN A 132 24.25 17.91 4.29
C ASN A 132 24.27 18.57 5.67
N ILE A 133 25.36 19.26 6.00
CA ILE A 133 25.45 20.09 7.21
C ILE A 133 25.25 21.55 6.84
N VAL A 134 24.37 22.24 7.56
CA VAL A 134 24.26 23.70 7.54
C VAL A 134 25.00 24.25 8.75
N GLU A 135 25.94 25.15 8.52
CA GLU A 135 26.71 25.83 9.57
C GLU A 135 26.27 27.30 9.69
N SER A 136 25.93 27.72 10.91
CA SER A 136 25.58 29.11 11.24
C SER A 136 25.99 29.42 12.67
N GLU A 137 26.70 30.53 12.89
CA GLU A 137 27.18 30.97 14.21
C GLU A 137 27.93 29.87 15.00
N GLY A 138 28.74 29.07 14.30
CA GLY A 138 29.50 27.96 14.90
C GLY A 138 28.67 26.74 15.31
N LYS A 139 27.36 26.74 15.02
CA LYS A 139 26.49 25.56 15.17
C LYS A 139 26.41 24.81 13.85
N LYS A 140 26.50 23.48 13.92
CA LYS A 140 26.34 22.57 12.78
C LYS A 140 25.01 21.84 12.91
N ILE A 141 24.22 21.86 11.84
CA ILE A 141 22.89 21.23 11.77
C ILE A 141 22.92 20.22 10.63
N LEU A 142 22.76 18.92 10.95
CA LEU A 142 22.56 17.90 9.94
C LEU A 142 21.15 18.04 9.34
N THR A 143 21.07 18.04 8.03
CA THR A 143 19.83 18.26 7.27
C THR A 143 19.67 17.19 6.22
N PHE A 144 18.43 16.75 6.03
CA PHE A 144 18.05 15.78 5.02
C PHE A 144 16.97 16.39 4.14
N THR A 145 17.17 16.33 2.84
CA THR A 145 16.24 16.86 1.84
C THR A 145 15.89 15.75 0.87
N LYS A 146 14.61 15.39 0.79
CA LYS A 146 14.14 14.47 -0.23
C LYS A 146 14.21 15.15 -1.59
N VAL A 147 15.04 14.62 -2.50
CA VAL A 147 15.24 15.18 -3.85
C VAL A 147 14.45 14.40 -4.91
N LEU A 148 14.14 13.13 -4.64
CA LEU A 148 13.22 12.31 -5.43
C LEU A 148 12.38 11.49 -4.47
N ASP A 149 11.08 11.46 -4.71
CA ASP A 149 10.16 10.54 -4.03
C ASP A 149 9.69 9.47 -5.00
N VAL A 150 9.07 8.42 -4.45
CA VAL A 150 8.35 7.44 -5.26
C VAL A 150 7.28 8.16 -6.07
N TYR A 151 7.17 7.78 -7.35
CA TYR A 151 6.02 8.18 -8.14
C TYR A 151 4.78 7.50 -7.56
N GLU A 152 4.01 8.26 -6.80
CA GLU A 152 2.61 7.94 -6.56
C GLU A 152 1.86 8.42 -7.80
N GLU A 153 1.17 7.50 -8.48
CA GLU A 153 0.20 7.91 -9.49
C GLU A 153 -0.73 8.91 -8.80
N PRO A 154 -0.85 10.15 -9.30
CA PRO A 154 -1.79 11.08 -8.72
C PRO A 154 -3.11 10.33 -8.64
N ASP A 155 -3.71 10.29 -7.44
CA ASP A 155 -5.10 9.87 -7.35
C ASP A 155 -5.81 10.66 -8.44
N ASP A 156 -6.33 9.96 -9.43
CA ASP A 156 -7.10 10.59 -10.47
C ASP A 156 -8.24 11.25 -9.71
N ASN A 157 -8.15 12.57 -9.50
CA ASN A 157 -9.10 13.40 -8.75
C ASN A 157 -10.50 13.39 -9.41
N THR A 158 -10.81 12.36 -10.19
CA THR A 158 -12.14 11.85 -10.50
C THR A 158 -12.79 11.15 -9.30
N SER A 159 -12.16 11.06 -8.12
CA SER A 159 -12.92 11.07 -6.85
C SER A 159 -13.43 12.49 -6.58
N ASN A 160 -14.53 12.83 -7.23
CA ASN A 160 -15.48 13.73 -6.58
C ASN A 160 -15.97 13.00 -5.33
N ASP A 161 -15.36 13.21 -4.17
CA ASP A 161 -15.90 12.73 -2.89
C ASP A 161 -17.27 13.38 -2.56
N ASP A 162 -17.69 14.37 -3.36
CA ASP A 162 -19.03 14.96 -3.37
C ASP A 162 -20.06 14.22 -4.27
N GLU A 163 -19.65 13.23 -5.07
CA GLU A 163 -20.60 12.46 -5.87
C GLU A 163 -21.41 11.50 -5.00
N LYS A 164 -22.71 11.79 -4.87
CA LYS A 164 -23.65 10.86 -4.25
C LYS A 164 -23.85 9.64 -5.16
N TYR A 165 -23.21 8.54 -4.79
CA TYR A 165 -23.34 7.25 -5.47
C TYR A 165 -24.59 6.52 -5.01
N ASP A 166 -25.78 7.01 -5.32
CA ASP A 166 -27.05 6.40 -4.90
C ASP A 166 -27.53 5.26 -5.83
N GLU A 167 -28.73 4.72 -5.55
CA GLU A 167 -29.35 3.70 -6.40
C GLU A 167 -29.55 4.20 -7.84
N ALA A 168 -29.93 5.47 -8.03
CA ALA A 168 -30.19 6.03 -9.36
C ALA A 168 -28.90 6.09 -10.19
N TYR A 169 -27.80 6.53 -9.58
CA TYR A 169 -26.47 6.45 -10.17
C TYR A 169 -26.12 5.02 -10.59
N TRP A 170 -26.27 4.06 -9.69
CA TRP A 170 -25.95 2.66 -9.97
C TRP A 170 -26.88 2.02 -10.99
N THR A 171 -28.14 2.43 -11.05
CA THR A 171 -29.11 1.94 -12.04
C THR A 171 -28.68 2.37 -13.44
N LYS A 172 -28.21 3.63 -13.59
CA LYS A 172 -27.67 4.14 -14.85
C LYS A 172 -26.32 3.52 -15.22
N LYS A 173 -25.42 3.34 -14.24
CA LYS A 173 -24.07 2.80 -14.44
C LYS A 173 -24.08 1.31 -14.73
N ALA A 174 -24.83 0.54 -13.94
CA ALA A 174 -24.84 -0.91 -13.96
C ALA A 174 -26.09 -1.48 -13.26
N SER A 175 -27.26 -1.37 -13.90
CA SER A 175 -28.53 -1.92 -13.39
C SER A 175 -28.45 -3.38 -12.94
N LYS A 176 -27.69 -4.22 -13.65
CA LYS A 176 -27.42 -5.61 -13.26
C LYS A 176 -26.85 -5.78 -11.84
N ALA A 177 -25.98 -4.86 -11.41
CA ALA A 177 -25.42 -4.92 -10.06
C ALA A 177 -26.46 -4.53 -9.01
N VAL A 178 -27.34 -3.57 -9.32
CA VAL A 178 -28.49 -3.19 -8.48
C VAL A 178 -29.44 -4.37 -8.32
N ASP A 179 -29.80 -5.03 -9.43
CA ASP A 179 -30.66 -6.22 -9.44
C ASP A 179 -30.10 -7.36 -8.59
N ALA A 180 -28.81 -7.65 -8.76
CA ALA A 180 -28.10 -8.65 -7.97
C ALA A 180 -28.10 -8.27 -6.47
N ALA A 181 -27.71 -7.04 -6.15
CA ALA A 181 -27.62 -6.57 -4.77
C ALA A 181 -28.98 -6.56 -4.07
N LYS A 182 -30.05 -6.11 -4.74
CA LYS A 182 -31.41 -6.14 -4.19
C LYS A 182 -31.88 -7.57 -3.90
N SER A 183 -31.61 -8.50 -4.82
CA SER A 183 -31.98 -9.91 -4.62
C SER A 183 -31.26 -10.51 -3.40
N ILE A 184 -29.94 -10.30 -3.29
CA ILE A 184 -29.15 -10.75 -2.13
C ILE A 184 -29.64 -10.06 -0.84
N PHE A 185 -29.97 -8.77 -0.91
CA PHE A 185 -30.46 -8.00 0.23
C PHE A 185 -31.80 -8.50 0.75
N ASP A 186 -32.72 -8.86 -0.14
CA ASP A 186 -34.01 -9.43 0.23
C ASP A 186 -33.85 -10.81 0.91
N PHE A 187 -32.85 -11.59 0.51
CA PHE A 187 -32.48 -12.83 1.21
C PHE A 187 -31.84 -12.54 2.57
N ALA A 188 -30.92 -11.57 2.64
CA ALA A 188 -30.24 -11.18 3.89
C ALA A 188 -31.25 -10.73 4.96
N LYS A 189 -32.27 -9.94 4.59
CA LYS A 189 -33.35 -9.50 5.49
C LYS A 189 -34.13 -10.62 6.17
N LYS A 190 -34.18 -11.81 5.56
CA LYS A 190 -34.86 -12.98 6.14
C LYS A 190 -34.09 -13.56 7.32
N VAL A 191 -32.78 -13.32 7.36
CA VAL A 191 -31.86 -13.80 8.42
C VAL A 191 -31.50 -12.67 9.39
N PHE A 192 -31.19 -11.48 8.86
CA PHE A 192 -30.73 -10.31 9.60
C PHE A 192 -31.69 -9.14 9.40
N LYS A 193 -32.55 -8.86 10.39
CA LYS A 193 -33.60 -7.82 10.29
C LYS A 193 -33.04 -6.40 10.16
N ASP A 194 -31.83 -6.19 10.64
CA ASP A 194 -31.04 -4.95 10.61
C ASP A 194 -30.24 -4.80 9.30
N SER A 195 -30.51 -5.64 8.29
CA SER A 195 -29.80 -5.55 7.01
C SER A 195 -29.94 -4.15 6.40
N THR A 196 -28.83 -3.61 5.90
CA THR A 196 -28.76 -2.36 5.15
C THR A 196 -28.17 -2.59 3.76
N ILE A 197 -28.48 -1.69 2.83
CA ILE A 197 -27.88 -1.66 1.49
C ILE A 197 -27.20 -0.30 1.29
N GLY A 198 -25.91 -0.34 0.97
CA GLY A 198 -25.08 0.84 0.77
C GLY A 198 -24.62 0.93 -0.68
N TYR A 199 -24.61 2.14 -1.23
CA TYR A 199 -24.13 2.39 -2.58
C TYR A 199 -22.91 3.30 -2.51
N VAL A 200 -21.79 2.85 -3.07
CA VAL A 200 -20.53 3.63 -3.11
C VAL A 200 -19.94 3.60 -4.52
N LYS A 201 -18.88 4.36 -4.79
CA LYS A 201 -18.27 4.51 -6.12
C LYS A 201 -18.02 3.18 -6.84
N ASN A 202 -17.47 2.20 -6.11
CA ASN A 202 -16.87 0.99 -6.68
C ASN A 202 -17.71 -0.29 -6.49
N TYR A 203 -18.68 -0.29 -5.58
CA TYR A 203 -19.52 -1.45 -5.30
C TYR A 203 -20.84 -1.06 -4.63
N ILE A 204 -21.74 -2.02 -4.54
CA ILE A 204 -22.93 -1.96 -3.68
C ILE A 204 -22.65 -2.90 -2.49
N SER A 205 -22.74 -2.40 -1.26
CA SER A 205 -22.56 -3.20 -0.04
C SER A 205 -23.90 -3.64 0.53
N ILE A 206 -23.89 -4.80 1.18
CA ILE A 206 -24.96 -5.28 2.03
C ILE A 206 -24.36 -5.42 3.42
N GLY A 207 -24.92 -4.67 4.36
CA GLY A 207 -24.52 -4.69 5.75
C GLY A 207 -25.55 -5.37 6.63
N PHE A 208 -25.09 -5.98 7.71
CA PHE A 208 -25.89 -6.56 8.80
C PHE A 208 -24.96 -6.75 10.00
N GLN A 209 -25.51 -6.80 11.21
CA GLN A 209 -24.76 -6.82 12.46
C GLN A 209 -23.79 -5.64 12.56
N ASP A 210 -24.25 -4.43 12.23
CA ASP A 210 -23.48 -3.18 12.27
C ASP A 210 -22.28 -3.08 11.30
N TYR A 211 -22.05 -4.07 10.43
CA TYR A 211 -20.93 -4.08 9.47
C TYR A 211 -21.40 -4.29 8.03
N ASN A 212 -20.64 -3.73 7.06
CA ASN A 212 -20.73 -4.17 5.67
C ASN A 212 -20.09 -5.56 5.55
N ARG A 213 -20.88 -6.57 5.17
CA ARG A 213 -20.47 -7.98 5.20
C ARG A 213 -20.35 -8.62 3.81
N LEU A 214 -21.09 -8.09 2.84
CA LEU A 214 -21.11 -8.57 1.46
C LEU A 214 -21.04 -7.41 0.47
N TRP A 215 -20.35 -7.60 -0.65
CA TRP A 215 -20.15 -6.60 -1.68
C TRP A 215 -20.47 -7.16 -3.06
N VAL A 216 -21.15 -6.35 -3.88
CA VAL A 216 -21.52 -6.66 -5.26
C VAL A 216 -20.85 -5.65 -6.18
N ARG A 217 -20.09 -6.15 -7.17
CA ARG A 217 -19.38 -5.35 -8.16
C ARG A 217 -19.84 -5.72 -9.57
N ALA A 218 -20.11 -4.72 -10.41
CA ALA A 218 -20.37 -4.96 -11.84
C ALA A 218 -19.11 -5.52 -12.54
N ARG A 219 -19.30 -6.49 -13.44
CA ARG A 219 -18.24 -7.04 -14.31
C ARG A 219 -18.66 -7.00 -15.78
N SER A 220 -17.77 -7.35 -16.69
CA SER A 220 -18.06 -7.37 -18.13
C SER A 220 -19.23 -8.31 -18.49
N GLY A 221 -19.93 -8.04 -19.58
CA GLY A 221 -21.13 -8.81 -19.97
C GLY A 221 -22.28 -8.67 -18.96
N ASP A 222 -23.04 -9.73 -18.70
CA ASP A 222 -24.13 -9.74 -17.72
C ASP A 222 -23.70 -10.16 -16.31
N SER A 223 -22.39 -10.18 -16.06
CA SER A 223 -21.85 -10.74 -14.82
C SER A 223 -21.66 -9.71 -13.71
N VAL A 224 -21.74 -10.21 -12.48
CA VAL A 224 -21.39 -9.53 -11.24
C VAL A 224 -20.38 -10.36 -10.47
N LEU A 225 -19.55 -9.70 -9.67
CA LEU A 225 -18.69 -10.34 -8.68
C LEU A 225 -19.31 -10.11 -7.31
N VAL A 226 -19.54 -11.20 -6.58
CA VAL A 226 -19.98 -11.17 -5.19
C VAL A 226 -18.79 -11.56 -4.32
N ASN A 227 -18.55 -10.81 -3.25
CA ASN A 227 -17.58 -11.19 -2.23
C ASN A 227 -18.13 -10.97 -0.83
N PHE A 228 -17.74 -11.81 0.12
CA PHE A 228 -18.08 -11.67 1.54
C PHE A 228 -16.96 -12.26 2.41
N ILE A 229 -16.92 -11.81 3.66
CA ILE A 229 -15.98 -12.30 4.66
C ILE A 229 -16.65 -13.42 5.44
N VAL A 230 -15.95 -14.53 5.65
CA VAL A 230 -16.43 -15.64 6.47
C VAL A 230 -15.28 -16.34 7.17
N ASP A 231 -15.57 -16.99 8.30
CA ASP A 231 -14.57 -17.83 8.94
C ASP A 231 -14.18 -19.05 8.09
N SER A 232 -12.90 -19.40 8.13
CA SER A 232 -12.37 -20.53 7.38
C SER A 232 -12.99 -21.87 7.78
N ALA A 233 -13.52 -21.97 9.00
CA ALA A 233 -14.27 -23.14 9.46
C ALA A 233 -15.49 -23.46 8.58
N TYR A 234 -16.09 -22.47 7.92
CA TYR A 234 -17.29 -22.63 7.10
C TYR A 234 -17.02 -22.73 5.59
N HIS A 235 -15.75 -22.71 5.16
CA HIS A 235 -15.38 -22.72 3.75
C HIS A 235 -15.96 -23.92 2.98
N THR A 236 -15.89 -25.13 3.55
CA THR A 236 -16.38 -26.35 2.88
C THR A 236 -17.89 -26.31 2.66
N GLU A 237 -18.65 -25.86 3.65
CA GLU A 237 -20.11 -25.77 3.57
C GLU A 237 -20.55 -24.71 2.55
N ILE A 238 -19.88 -23.56 2.55
CA ILE A 238 -20.16 -22.47 1.62
C ILE A 238 -19.75 -22.85 0.20
N GLN A 239 -18.62 -23.55 0.04
CA GLN A 239 -18.22 -24.07 -1.26
C GLN A 239 -19.28 -25.02 -1.82
N ALA A 240 -19.80 -25.95 -1.01
CA ALA A 240 -20.86 -26.85 -1.43
C ALA A 240 -22.17 -26.12 -1.79
N ALA A 241 -22.50 -25.02 -1.10
CA ALA A 241 -23.62 -24.16 -1.47
C ALA A 241 -23.36 -23.48 -2.83
N LEU A 242 -22.17 -22.92 -3.04
CA LEU A 242 -21.77 -22.26 -4.29
C LEU A 242 -21.67 -23.21 -5.48
N GLU A 243 -21.26 -24.45 -5.28
CA GLU A 243 -21.26 -25.49 -6.32
C GLU A 243 -22.68 -25.77 -6.85
N LYS A 244 -23.71 -25.70 -5.99
CA LYS A 244 -25.12 -25.83 -6.42
C LYS A 244 -25.59 -24.66 -7.28
N LEU A 245 -24.99 -23.48 -7.12
CA LEU A 245 -25.21 -22.33 -8.02
C LEU A 245 -24.50 -22.51 -9.39
N GLY A 246 -23.65 -23.53 -9.53
CA GLY A 246 -22.81 -23.72 -10.72
C GLY A 246 -21.69 -22.69 -10.83
N VAL A 247 -21.27 -22.08 -9.72
CA VAL A 247 -20.21 -21.06 -9.70
C VAL A 247 -18.95 -21.63 -9.04
N GLN A 248 -17.78 -21.20 -9.52
CA GLN A 248 -16.49 -21.54 -8.92
C GLN A 248 -16.01 -20.40 -8.02
N PRO A 249 -15.94 -20.60 -6.69
CA PRO A 249 -15.41 -19.59 -5.79
C PRO A 249 -13.89 -19.52 -5.80
N VAL A 250 -13.37 -18.32 -5.59
CA VAL A 250 -12.00 -18.07 -5.14
C VAL A 250 -12.05 -17.89 -3.63
N ILE A 251 -11.38 -18.78 -2.90
CA ILE A 251 -11.34 -18.79 -1.43
C ILE A 251 -9.96 -18.31 -0.96
N LYS A 252 -9.94 -17.30 -0.09
CA LYS A 252 -8.77 -16.81 0.65
C LYS A 252 -9.02 -16.99 2.16
N SER A 253 -8.01 -16.74 3.00
CA SER A 253 -8.02 -17.06 4.44
C SER A 253 -9.32 -16.72 5.19
N ASN A 254 -9.97 -15.59 4.89
CA ASN A 254 -11.22 -15.16 5.51
C ASN A 254 -12.23 -14.57 4.50
N GLU A 255 -12.03 -14.78 3.20
CA GLU A 255 -12.80 -14.11 2.16
C GLU A 255 -13.12 -15.08 1.03
N ILE A 256 -14.39 -15.08 0.61
CA ILE A 256 -14.85 -15.85 -0.54
C ILE A 256 -15.35 -14.88 -1.62
N LYS A 257 -14.95 -15.12 -2.86
CA LYS A 257 -15.39 -14.37 -4.05
C LYS A 257 -15.89 -15.32 -5.12
N PHE A 258 -16.95 -14.96 -5.81
CA PHE A 258 -17.41 -15.71 -6.98
C PHE A 258 -18.09 -14.81 -7.98
N LYS A 259 -17.98 -15.18 -9.25
CA LYS A 259 -18.60 -14.48 -10.37
C LYS A 259 -19.90 -15.18 -10.75
N THR A 260 -20.97 -14.42 -10.95
CA THR A 260 -22.29 -14.95 -11.29
C THR A 260 -23.10 -13.93 -12.10
N THR A 261 -24.38 -14.19 -12.36
CA THR A 261 -25.32 -13.25 -12.99
C THR A 261 -26.50 -12.94 -12.06
N PRO A 262 -27.20 -11.81 -12.26
CA PRO A 262 -28.40 -11.50 -11.48
C PRO A 262 -29.49 -12.57 -11.60
N ALA A 263 -29.60 -13.21 -12.76
CA ALA A 263 -30.57 -14.29 -12.98
C ALA A 263 -30.30 -15.49 -12.08
N VAL A 264 -29.04 -15.92 -11.97
CA VAL A 264 -28.64 -17.02 -11.08
C VAL A 264 -28.93 -16.65 -9.63
N ILE A 265 -28.52 -15.45 -9.19
CA ILE A 265 -28.79 -14.97 -7.82
C ILE A 265 -30.28 -15.02 -7.47
N LYS A 266 -31.15 -14.50 -8.35
CA LYS A 266 -32.61 -14.47 -8.12
C LYS A 266 -33.19 -15.87 -7.89
N SER A 267 -32.60 -16.90 -8.50
CA SER A 267 -33.03 -18.30 -8.35
C SER A 267 -32.37 -19.08 -7.21
N SER A 268 -31.45 -18.47 -6.45
CA SER A 268 -30.58 -19.18 -5.49
C SER A 268 -30.81 -18.79 -4.03
N GLU A 269 -32.06 -18.45 -3.67
CA GLU A 269 -32.41 -18.04 -2.30
C GLU A 269 -31.92 -19.05 -1.26
N THR A 270 -32.22 -20.35 -1.45
CA THR A 270 -31.90 -21.42 -0.50
C THR A 270 -30.41 -21.45 -0.16
N GLU A 271 -29.55 -21.35 -1.16
CA GLU A 271 -28.11 -21.39 -0.98
C GLU A 271 -27.57 -20.11 -0.35
N PHE A 272 -28.14 -18.94 -0.67
CA PHE A 272 -27.81 -17.69 0.02
C PHE A 272 -28.23 -17.73 1.49
N LEU A 273 -29.37 -18.33 1.84
CA LEU A 273 -29.76 -18.52 3.23
C LEU A 273 -28.77 -19.41 3.99
N ILE A 274 -28.28 -20.50 3.38
CA ILE A 274 -27.22 -21.33 3.96
C ILE A 274 -25.96 -20.49 4.23
N ILE A 275 -25.55 -19.66 3.26
CA ILE A 275 -24.40 -18.78 3.42
C ILE A 275 -24.63 -17.81 4.59
N PHE A 276 -25.78 -17.13 4.63
CA PHE A 276 -26.09 -16.15 5.68
C PHE A 276 -26.14 -16.75 7.08
N GLU A 277 -26.63 -17.98 7.24
CA GLU A 277 -26.60 -18.68 8.52
C GLU A 277 -25.16 -18.86 9.05
N LYS A 278 -24.17 -19.06 8.16
CA LYS A 278 -22.74 -19.14 8.54
C LYS A 278 -22.07 -17.79 8.78
N LEU A 279 -22.75 -16.71 8.44
CA LEU A 279 -22.29 -15.34 8.69
C LEU A 279 -22.78 -14.78 10.04
N LYS A 280 -23.58 -15.53 10.81
CA LYS A 280 -24.09 -15.10 12.12
C LYS A 280 -23.04 -14.99 13.22
N ASP A 281 -21.99 -15.81 13.16
CA ASP A 281 -21.07 -16.03 14.30
C ASP A 281 -19.88 -15.05 14.36
N LYS A 282 -20.01 -13.84 13.79
CA LYS A 282 -19.02 -12.76 13.89
C LYS A 282 -19.68 -11.40 14.05
#